data_AF-A0A257PDM5-F1
#
_entry.id   AF-A0A257PDM5-F1
#
_cell.length_a   1.000
_cell.length_b   1.000
_cell.length_c   1.000
_cell.angle_alpha   90.00
_cell.angle_beta   90.00
_cell.angle_gamma   90.00
#
_symmetry.space_group_name_H-M   'P 1'
#
loop_
_entity.id
_entity.type
_entity.pdbx_description
1 polymer ?
#
loop_
_entity_poly.entity_id
_entity_poly.type
_entity_poly.pdbx_seq_one_letter_code
_entity_poly.pdbx_strand_id
1 'polypeptide(L)'
;MSLPEYQARVIMCDPPWHFVNYSEKGEQKNPTAHYDCMPLDDIQALPVLELADPTGCALVMWATGPMLPQAIDTMTCWGFKFVSAGAWAKQSSTGKKWAFGTGYVYRSAAEFWLLGCVGKPKFRSRSIRNLIVSPVREHSRKPEMMRAMCEKQFDGPRIELFARESAPGWMSWGNQATKFDIDADPALAGSAVLARDPARSSPAHDVIGNVSGALL
;
A
#
# COMPACT_ATOMS: atom_id res chain seq x y z
N MET A 1 0.99 -13.22 -10.93
CA MET A 1 0.65 -13.47 -9.52
C MET A 1 -0.75 -12.93 -9.30
N SER A 2 -1.68 -13.72 -8.78
CA SER A 2 -3.06 -13.25 -8.58
C SER A 2 -3.16 -12.33 -7.36
N LEU A 3 -4.06 -11.34 -7.43
CA LEU A 3 -4.43 -10.53 -6.27
C LEU A 3 -5.25 -11.39 -5.28
N PRO A 4 -5.20 -11.08 -3.97
CA PRO A 4 -5.98 -11.81 -2.97
C PRO A 4 -7.47 -11.43 -3.05
N GLU A 5 -8.35 -12.31 -2.56
CA GLU A 5 -9.74 -11.93 -2.29
C GLU A 5 -9.77 -11.00 -1.06
N TYR A 6 -10.02 -9.71 -1.29
CA TYR A 6 -10.03 -8.70 -0.23
C TYR A 6 -10.90 -7.51 -0.61
N GLN A 7 -11.50 -6.85 0.39
CA GLN A 7 -12.26 -5.61 0.21
C GLN A 7 -11.64 -4.50 1.05
N ALA A 8 -10.68 -3.81 0.47
CA ALA A 8 -9.95 -2.72 1.08
C ALA A 8 -10.71 -1.39 0.96
N ARG A 9 -10.72 -0.64 2.06
CA ARG A 9 -11.04 0.80 2.04
C ARG A 9 -9.82 1.67 1.76
N VAL A 10 -8.62 1.13 1.99
CA VAL A 10 -7.36 1.76 1.64
C VAL A 10 -6.43 0.75 1.00
N ILE A 11 -5.94 1.12 -0.18
CA ILE A 11 -4.86 0.44 -0.87
C ILE A 11 -3.66 1.38 -0.84
N MET A 12 -2.54 0.95 -0.29
CA MET A 12 -1.25 1.62 -0.45
C MET A 12 -0.40 0.83 -1.44
N CYS A 13 0.35 1.48 -2.32
CA CYS A 13 1.25 0.78 -3.23
C CYS A 13 2.51 1.56 -3.58
N ASP A 14 3.57 0.82 -3.87
CA ASP A 14 4.84 1.32 -4.42
C ASP A 14 5.20 0.49 -5.67
N PRO A 15 4.56 0.76 -6.82
CA PRO A 15 4.74 -0.09 -8.00
C PRO A 15 6.20 -0.15 -8.46
N PRO A 16 6.69 -1.32 -8.95
CA PRO A 16 8.06 -1.51 -9.39
C PRO A 16 8.27 -0.94 -10.80
N TRP A 17 8.16 0.38 -10.92
CA TRP A 17 8.30 1.14 -12.16
C TRP A 17 9.55 0.71 -12.96
N HIS A 18 9.37 0.30 -14.21
CA HIS A 18 10.49 0.14 -15.14
C HIS A 18 10.96 1.50 -15.65
N PHE A 19 12.16 1.91 -15.29
CA PHE A 19 12.78 3.13 -15.79
C PHE A 19 13.52 2.85 -17.10
N VAL A 20 12.97 3.34 -18.22
CA VAL A 20 13.73 3.41 -19.48
C VAL A 20 14.61 4.66 -19.42
N ASN A 21 15.93 4.47 -19.37
CA ASN A 21 16.88 5.58 -19.26
C ASN A 21 17.01 6.35 -20.57
N TYR A 22 17.26 7.66 -20.47
CA TYR A 22 17.53 8.55 -21.61
C TYR A 22 18.90 8.33 -22.29
N SER A 23 19.81 7.51 -21.73
CA SER A 23 21.11 7.21 -22.34
C SER A 23 21.76 5.93 -21.78
N GLU A 24 22.59 5.26 -22.58
CA GLU A 24 23.38 4.07 -22.21
C GLU A 24 24.30 4.31 -21.00
N LYS A 25 24.84 5.52 -20.82
CA LYS A 25 25.69 5.88 -19.66
C LYS A 25 24.93 5.91 -18.32
N GLY A 26 23.59 5.88 -18.35
CA GLY A 26 22.73 5.81 -17.16
C GLY A 26 22.57 4.40 -16.60
N GLU A 27 22.87 3.36 -17.38
CA GLU A 27 22.64 1.95 -17.01
C GLU A 27 23.49 1.48 -15.82
N GLN A 28 24.71 2.03 -15.65
CA GLN A 28 25.59 1.65 -14.53
C GLN A 28 25.19 2.23 -13.17
N LYS A 29 24.28 3.21 -13.13
CA LYS A 29 23.76 3.82 -11.88
C LYS A 29 22.36 3.31 -11.53
N ASN A 30 21.92 2.26 -12.21
CA ASN A 30 20.53 1.87 -12.27
C ASN A 30 20.18 0.88 -11.14
N PRO A 31 19.01 1.00 -10.50
CA PRO A 31 18.45 -0.06 -9.65
C PRO A 31 18.10 -1.36 -10.39
N THR A 32 18.19 -1.41 -11.74
CA THR A 32 17.95 -2.63 -12.53
C THR A 32 18.93 -3.78 -12.23
N ALA A 33 19.99 -3.55 -11.46
CA ALA A 33 20.82 -4.65 -10.96
C ALA A 33 20.18 -5.46 -9.81
N HIS A 34 19.07 -4.98 -9.21
CA HIS A 34 18.57 -5.55 -7.95
C HIS A 34 17.04 -5.75 -7.82
N TYR A 35 16.23 -5.44 -8.84
CA TYR A 35 14.78 -5.70 -8.83
C TYR A 35 14.28 -6.07 -10.22
N ASP A 36 13.43 -7.10 -10.30
CA ASP A 36 12.64 -7.39 -11.49
C ASP A 36 11.59 -6.28 -11.64
N CYS A 37 11.96 -5.19 -12.32
CA CYS A 37 11.03 -4.15 -12.72
C CYS A 37 9.93 -4.74 -13.60
N MET A 38 8.70 -4.25 -13.46
CA MET A 38 7.56 -4.73 -14.23
C MET A 38 7.27 -3.74 -15.38
N PRO A 39 7.02 -4.20 -16.61
CA PRO A 39 6.58 -3.34 -17.70
C PRO A 39 5.37 -2.50 -17.29
N LEU A 40 5.28 -1.26 -17.78
CA LEU A 40 4.20 -0.35 -17.41
C LEU A 40 2.83 -0.95 -17.74
N ASP A 41 2.69 -1.55 -18.92
CA ASP A 41 1.45 -2.18 -19.38
C ASP A 41 1.01 -3.31 -18.44
N ASP A 42 1.94 -4.13 -17.96
CA ASP A 42 1.66 -5.18 -16.99
C ASP A 42 1.19 -4.59 -15.65
N ILE A 43 1.77 -3.46 -15.21
CA ILE A 43 1.36 -2.77 -13.98
C ILE A 43 -0.06 -2.26 -14.14
N GLN A 44 -0.35 -1.62 -15.27
CA GLN A 44 -1.66 -1.06 -15.58
C GLN A 44 -2.73 -2.13 -15.76
N ALA A 45 -2.36 -3.34 -16.20
CA ALA A 45 -3.27 -4.47 -16.38
C ALA A 45 -3.67 -5.18 -15.07
N LEU A 46 -3.04 -4.85 -13.92
CA LEU A 46 -3.43 -5.44 -12.65
C LEU A 46 -4.89 -5.07 -12.29
N PRO A 47 -5.73 -6.04 -11.88
CA PRO A 47 -7.13 -5.79 -11.56
C PRO A 47 -7.31 -5.19 -10.16
N VAL A 48 -6.59 -4.11 -9.85
CA VAL A 48 -6.56 -3.50 -8.50
C VAL A 48 -7.94 -3.00 -8.06
N LEU A 49 -8.81 -2.65 -8.99
CA LEU A 49 -10.19 -2.26 -8.68
C LEU A 49 -10.98 -3.36 -7.96
N GLU A 50 -10.69 -4.64 -8.21
CA GLU A 50 -11.37 -5.77 -7.58
C GLU A 50 -11.12 -5.83 -6.07
N LEU A 51 -10.05 -5.20 -5.59
CA LEU A 51 -9.76 -5.08 -4.17
C LEU A 51 -10.55 -3.97 -3.48
N ALA A 52 -11.23 -3.08 -4.21
CA ALA A 52 -11.90 -1.94 -3.63
C ALA A 52 -13.21 -2.34 -2.91
N ASP A 53 -13.39 -1.87 -1.68
CA ASP A 53 -14.68 -1.94 -0.97
C ASP A 53 -15.77 -1.27 -1.83
N PRO A 54 -16.92 -1.94 -2.09
CA PRO A 54 -17.99 -1.40 -2.93
C PRO A 54 -18.55 -0.05 -2.47
N THR A 55 -18.39 0.29 -1.18
CA THR A 55 -18.85 1.58 -0.62
C THR A 55 -17.88 2.73 -0.91
N GLY A 56 -16.63 2.43 -1.25
CA GLY A 56 -15.60 3.38 -1.65
C GLY A 56 -14.23 3.04 -1.11
N CYS A 57 -13.20 3.36 -1.89
CA CYS A 57 -11.82 3.04 -1.59
C CYS A 57 -10.87 4.19 -1.96
N ALA A 58 -9.84 4.38 -1.14
CA ALA A 58 -8.73 5.27 -1.40
C ALA A 58 -7.48 4.49 -1.84
N LEU A 59 -6.82 4.97 -2.88
CA LEU A 59 -5.54 4.46 -3.38
C LEU A 59 -4.44 5.48 -3.10
N VAL A 60 -3.45 5.09 -2.30
CA VAL A 60 -2.24 5.87 -2.01
C VAL A 60 -1.07 5.25 -2.76
N MET A 61 -0.62 5.89 -3.83
CA MET A 61 0.41 5.36 -4.73
C MET A 61 1.68 6.19 -4.66
N TRP A 62 2.82 5.53 -4.40
CA TRP A 62 4.13 6.17 -4.50
C TRP A 62 4.58 6.33 -5.95
N ALA A 63 5.20 7.46 -6.25
CA ALA A 63 5.80 7.75 -7.54
C ALA A 63 7.07 8.59 -7.38
N THR A 64 8.03 8.36 -8.26
CA THR A 64 9.15 9.29 -8.46
C THR A 64 8.71 10.44 -9.37
N GLY A 65 9.35 11.60 -9.26
CA GLY A 65 9.01 12.78 -10.07
C GLY A 65 8.87 12.49 -11.58
N PRO A 66 9.82 11.78 -12.22
CA PRO A 66 9.73 11.43 -13.64
C PRO A 66 8.59 10.47 -14.00
N MET A 67 8.09 9.69 -13.04
CA MET A 67 7.02 8.70 -13.24
C MET A 67 5.63 9.26 -12.90
N LEU A 68 5.51 10.54 -12.54
CA LEU A 68 4.22 11.13 -12.18
C LEU A 68 3.15 10.99 -13.27
N PRO A 69 3.42 11.23 -14.57
CA PRO A 69 2.42 11.02 -15.62
C PRO A 69 1.93 9.57 -15.65
N GLN A 70 2.86 8.61 -15.69
CA GLN A 70 2.56 7.18 -15.75
C GLN A 70 1.81 6.71 -14.50
N ALA A 71 2.14 7.23 -13.32
CA ALA A 71 1.46 6.88 -12.08
C ALA A 71 -0.01 7.36 -12.08
N ILE A 72 -0.28 8.56 -12.59
CA ILE A 72 -1.65 9.07 -12.76
C ILE A 72 -2.42 8.22 -13.79
N ASP A 73 -1.77 7.87 -14.89
CA ASP A 73 -2.35 6.98 -15.90
C ASP A 73 -2.65 5.60 -15.31
N THR A 74 -1.73 5.02 -14.53
CA THR A 74 -1.94 3.75 -13.83
C THR A 74 -3.12 3.80 -12.86
N MET A 75 -3.29 4.87 -12.09
CA MET A 75 -4.49 5.04 -11.25
C MET A 75 -5.77 4.99 -12.10
N THR A 76 -5.75 5.65 -13.26
CA THR A 76 -6.88 5.68 -14.19
C THR A 76 -7.17 4.28 -14.76
N CYS A 77 -6.15 3.55 -15.19
CA CYS A 77 -6.28 2.16 -15.67
C CYS A 77 -6.86 1.24 -14.59
N TRP A 78 -6.50 1.44 -13.32
CA TRP A 78 -7.06 0.72 -12.19
C TRP A 78 -8.44 1.24 -11.74
N GLY A 79 -9.04 2.20 -12.44
CA GLY A 79 -10.38 2.73 -12.15
C GLY A 79 -10.45 3.75 -11.00
N PHE A 80 -9.31 4.26 -10.52
CA PHE A 80 -9.25 5.30 -9.49
C PHE A 80 -9.10 6.68 -10.13
N LYS A 81 -9.90 7.64 -9.67
CA LYS A 81 -9.75 9.04 -10.06
C LYS A 81 -8.71 9.72 -9.17
N PHE A 82 -7.69 10.34 -9.77
CA PHE A 82 -6.75 11.19 -9.03
C PHE A 82 -7.46 12.36 -8.33
N VAL A 83 -7.10 12.63 -7.07
CA VAL A 83 -7.72 13.65 -6.21
C VAL A 83 -6.70 14.63 -5.64
N SER A 84 -5.58 14.14 -5.11
CA SER A 84 -4.59 14.98 -4.42
C SER A 84 -3.22 14.30 -4.39
N ALA A 85 -2.19 15.03 -3.98
CA ALA A 85 -0.84 14.52 -3.85
C ALA A 85 -0.13 15.11 -2.62
N GLY A 86 0.92 14.43 -2.20
CA GLY A 86 1.86 14.93 -1.20
C GLY A 86 3.29 14.49 -1.48
N ALA A 87 4.21 14.92 -0.63
CA ALA A 87 5.64 14.68 -0.82
C ALA A 87 6.33 14.19 0.44
N TRP A 88 7.23 13.23 0.28
CA TRP A 88 8.23 12.89 1.27
C TRP A 88 9.47 13.72 0.96
N ALA A 89 9.71 14.75 1.77
CA ALA A 89 10.96 15.50 1.77
C ALA A 89 12.03 14.64 2.44
N LYS A 90 12.93 14.11 1.62
CA LYS A 90 13.97 13.16 2.01
C LYS A 90 15.12 13.89 2.68
N GLN A 91 15.42 13.52 3.92
CA GLN A 91 16.66 13.93 4.59
C GLN A 91 17.75 12.88 4.34
N SER A 92 19.02 13.26 4.53
CA SER A 92 20.13 12.31 4.59
C SER A 92 19.87 11.22 5.64
N SER A 93 20.57 10.10 5.59
CA SER A 93 20.43 9.02 6.59
C SER A 93 20.64 9.50 8.04
N THR A 94 21.40 10.59 8.22
CA THR A 94 21.62 11.25 9.52
C THR A 94 20.52 12.23 9.95
N GLY A 95 19.57 12.57 9.06
CA GLY A 95 18.53 13.58 9.30
C GLY A 95 19.02 15.04 9.31
N LYS A 96 20.34 15.29 9.19
CA LYS A 96 20.93 16.64 9.35
C LYS A 96 20.92 17.49 8.09
N LYS A 97 20.80 16.88 6.91
CA LYS A 97 20.82 17.56 5.60
C LYS A 97 19.70 17.03 4.72
N TRP A 98 19.42 17.72 3.62
CA TRP A 98 18.55 17.18 2.57
C TRP A 98 19.26 16.06 1.80
N ALA A 99 18.50 15.04 1.39
CA ALA A 99 19.01 14.01 0.52
C ALA A 99 19.39 14.60 -0.84
N PHE A 100 20.46 14.06 -1.44
CA PHE A 100 20.96 14.50 -2.74
C PHE A 100 20.87 13.35 -3.74
N GLY A 101 19.63 12.94 -4.04
CA GLY A 101 19.32 11.81 -4.90
C GLY A 101 19.58 12.07 -6.37
N THR A 102 19.36 11.05 -7.19
CA THR A 102 19.45 11.12 -8.65
C THR A 102 18.39 12.07 -9.22
N GLY A 103 18.58 12.52 -10.46
CA GLY A 103 17.57 13.27 -11.19
C GLY A 103 18.14 13.88 -12.47
N TYR A 104 17.25 14.17 -13.41
CA TYR A 104 17.61 14.60 -14.75
C TYR A 104 18.00 16.08 -14.79
N VAL A 105 17.07 16.96 -14.39
CA VAL A 105 17.28 18.42 -14.33
C VAL A 105 17.55 18.88 -12.90
N TYR A 106 16.72 18.43 -11.95
CA TYR A 106 16.90 18.68 -10.52
C TYR A 106 17.47 17.45 -9.82
N ARG A 107 18.21 17.67 -8.74
CA ARG A 107 18.64 16.59 -7.84
C ARG A 107 17.51 16.24 -6.89
N SER A 108 17.06 14.98 -6.90
CA SER A 108 15.90 14.56 -6.11
C SER A 108 16.19 14.63 -4.61
N ALA A 109 15.47 15.51 -3.92
CA ALA A 109 15.35 15.53 -2.47
C ALA A 109 13.94 15.12 -2.01
N ALA A 110 13.10 14.64 -2.93
CA ALA A 110 11.72 14.26 -2.63
C ALA A 110 11.23 13.08 -3.47
N GLU A 111 10.32 12.32 -2.87
CA GLU A 111 9.44 11.36 -3.55
C GLU A 111 7.99 11.75 -3.30
N PHE A 112 7.10 11.42 -4.24
CA PHE A 112 5.71 11.85 -4.18
C PHE A 112 4.81 10.65 -3.89
N TRP A 113 3.66 10.93 -3.28
CA TRP A 113 2.54 10.01 -3.30
C TRP A 113 1.32 10.70 -3.87
N LEU A 114 0.52 9.92 -4.57
CA LEU A 114 -0.74 10.31 -5.19
C LEU A 114 -1.88 9.68 -4.40
N LEU A 115 -2.98 10.42 -4.26
CA LEU A 115 -4.24 9.94 -3.71
C LEU A 115 -5.25 9.86 -4.85
N GLY A 116 -5.73 8.65 -5.11
CA GLY A 116 -6.84 8.37 -5.99
C GLY A 116 -8.02 7.82 -5.19
N CYS A 117 -9.23 7.98 -5.72
CA CYS A 117 -10.43 7.49 -5.07
C CYS A 117 -11.38 6.86 -6.08
N VAL A 118 -12.11 5.85 -5.61
CA VAL A 118 -13.30 5.29 -6.29
C VAL A 118 -14.45 5.25 -5.29
N GLY A 119 -15.68 5.49 -5.76
CA GLY A 119 -16.85 5.61 -4.88
C GLY A 119 -16.75 6.81 -3.94
N LYS A 120 -17.14 6.63 -2.66
CA LYS A 120 -17.20 7.71 -1.66
C LYS A 120 -16.43 7.32 -0.37
N PRO A 121 -15.08 7.21 -0.43
CA PRO A 121 -14.30 6.88 0.75
C PRO A 121 -14.49 7.94 1.84
N LYS A 122 -14.52 7.49 3.10
CA LYS A 122 -14.66 8.38 4.26
C LYS A 122 -13.30 8.88 4.74
N PHE A 123 -13.18 10.19 4.84
CA PHE A 123 -11.99 10.86 5.39
C PHE A 123 -12.24 11.27 6.85
N ARG A 124 -11.43 10.75 7.77
CA ARG A 124 -11.63 10.96 9.22
C ARG A 124 -10.93 12.21 9.74
N SER A 125 -9.82 12.62 9.14
CA SER A 125 -9.01 13.71 9.65
C SER A 125 -8.88 14.86 8.66
N ARG A 126 -8.94 16.09 9.18
CA ARG A 126 -8.63 17.32 8.44
C ARG A 126 -7.25 17.89 8.81
N SER A 127 -6.55 17.27 9.76
CA SER A 127 -5.27 17.79 10.29
C SER A 127 -4.03 17.14 9.66
N ILE A 128 -4.22 16.12 8.82
CA ILE A 128 -3.12 15.44 8.13
C ILE A 128 -2.63 16.32 6.99
N ARG A 129 -1.34 16.67 7.04
CA ARG A 129 -0.67 17.48 6.01
C ARG A 129 -0.14 16.56 4.92
N ASN A 130 -0.05 17.07 3.70
CA ASN A 130 0.49 16.36 2.54
C ASN A 130 2.03 16.38 2.47
N LEU A 131 2.69 16.30 3.63
CA LEU A 131 4.15 16.35 3.75
C LEU A 131 4.65 15.36 4.80
N ILE A 132 5.61 14.52 4.42
CA ILE A 132 6.43 13.72 5.33
C ILE A 132 7.84 14.28 5.26
N VAL A 133 8.46 14.49 6.42
CA VAL A 133 9.89 14.83 6.52
C VAL A 133 10.56 13.73 7.31
N SER A 134 11.45 12.97 6.67
CA SER A 134 12.19 11.92 7.37
C SER A 134 13.50 11.57 6.66
N PRO A 135 14.47 11.00 7.39
CA PRO A 135 15.68 10.40 6.80
C PRO A 135 15.36 9.30 5.80
N VAL A 136 16.19 9.20 4.75
CA VAL A 136 16.23 8.00 3.91
C VAL A 136 16.75 6.81 4.72
N ARG A 137 16.20 5.63 4.42
CA ARG A 137 16.59 4.34 5.02
C ARG A 137 17.24 3.44 3.97
N GLU A 138 17.11 2.13 4.12
CA GLU A 138 17.55 1.15 3.12
C GLU A 138 16.94 1.43 1.75
N HIS A 139 17.59 0.94 0.69
CA HIS A 139 17.23 1.26 -0.69
C HIS A 139 15.73 1.04 -0.96
N SER A 140 15.03 2.10 -1.37
CA SER A 140 13.58 2.14 -1.65
C SER A 140 12.66 1.72 -0.48
N ARG A 141 13.11 1.81 0.78
CA ARG A 141 12.22 1.63 1.95
C ARG A 141 11.48 2.93 2.27
N LYS A 142 10.19 2.96 1.96
CA LYS A 142 9.30 4.11 2.21
C LYS A 142 9.11 4.37 3.71
N PRO A 143 8.82 5.60 4.15
CA PRO A 143 8.66 5.92 5.58
C PRO A 143 7.39 5.29 6.16
N GLU A 144 7.52 4.68 7.34
CA GLU A 144 6.40 4.08 8.10
C GLU A 144 5.27 5.08 8.42
N MET A 145 5.61 6.38 8.48
CA MET A 145 4.66 7.48 8.70
C MET A 145 3.52 7.48 7.68
N MET A 146 3.71 6.95 6.48
CA MET A 146 2.63 6.86 5.50
C MET A 146 1.52 5.92 5.97
N ARG A 147 1.87 4.77 6.55
CA ARG A 147 0.87 3.85 7.12
C ARG A 147 0.11 4.51 8.26
N ALA A 148 0.83 5.19 9.17
CA ALA A 148 0.21 5.93 10.27
C ALA A 148 -0.71 7.07 9.77
N MET A 149 -0.32 7.78 8.71
CA MET A 149 -1.18 8.77 8.05
C MET A 149 -2.43 8.13 7.46
N CYS A 150 -2.31 7.01 6.75
CA CYS A 150 -3.43 6.25 6.21
C CYS A 150 -4.37 5.74 7.31
N GLU A 151 -3.82 5.16 8.37
CA GLU A 151 -4.58 4.68 9.53
C GLU A 151 -5.34 5.82 10.20
N LYS A 152 -4.75 7.00 10.34
CA LYS A 152 -5.45 8.16 10.89
C LYS A 152 -6.51 8.71 9.92
N GLN A 153 -6.23 8.71 8.63
CA GLN A 153 -7.11 9.30 7.61
C GLN A 153 -8.32 8.44 7.28
N PHE A 154 -8.19 7.12 7.34
CA PHE A 154 -9.13 6.18 6.78
C PHE A 154 -9.40 5.00 7.73
N ASP A 155 -10.61 4.46 7.65
CA ASP A 155 -10.94 3.17 8.25
C ASP A 155 -10.32 2.02 7.45
N GLY A 156 -10.15 0.85 8.08
CA GLY A 156 -9.83 -0.39 7.36
C GLY A 156 -11.07 -1.01 6.72
N PRO A 157 -10.91 -2.12 5.97
CA PRO A 157 -9.69 -2.94 5.82
C PRO A 157 -8.60 -2.28 4.95
N ARG A 158 -7.33 -2.68 5.12
CA ARG A 158 -6.15 -2.03 4.50
C ARG A 158 -5.21 -3.06 3.87
N ILE A 159 -4.72 -2.76 2.66
CA ILE A 159 -3.74 -3.59 1.95
C ILE A 159 -2.58 -2.74 1.42
N GLU A 160 -1.37 -3.26 1.51
CA GLU A 160 -0.16 -2.72 0.89
C GLU A 160 0.26 -3.64 -0.27
N LEU A 161 0.19 -3.12 -1.51
CA LEU A 161 0.64 -3.82 -2.71
C LEU A 161 2.11 -3.48 -3.00
N PHE A 162 2.86 -4.47 -3.46
CA PHE A 162 4.32 -4.42 -3.62
C PHE A 162 5.04 -4.14 -2.28
N ALA A 163 4.44 -4.61 -1.18
CA ALA A 163 4.99 -4.44 0.15
C ALA A 163 6.39 -5.05 0.25
N ARG A 164 7.24 -4.44 1.08
CA ARG A 164 8.59 -4.94 1.40
C ARG A 164 8.78 -5.27 2.88
N GLU A 165 7.78 -4.94 3.67
CA GLU A 165 7.77 -5.05 5.13
C GLU A 165 6.33 -5.24 5.55
N SER A 166 6.07 -6.22 6.43
CA SER A 166 4.73 -6.41 6.97
C SER A 166 4.38 -5.31 7.97
N ALA A 167 3.10 -5.09 8.20
CA ALA A 167 2.63 -4.11 9.18
C ALA A 167 1.39 -4.62 9.91
N PRO A 168 1.33 -4.49 11.25
CA PRO A 168 0.13 -4.83 12.01
C PRO A 168 -1.11 -4.11 11.46
N GLY A 169 -2.19 -4.85 11.21
CA GLY A 169 -3.44 -4.30 10.69
C GLY A 169 -3.45 -4.01 9.18
N TRP A 170 -2.42 -4.42 8.44
CA TRP A 170 -2.34 -4.35 6.98
C TRP A 170 -2.16 -5.75 6.38
N MET A 171 -2.93 -6.05 5.33
CA MET A 171 -2.58 -7.14 4.43
C MET A 171 -1.38 -6.72 3.58
N SER A 172 -0.32 -7.51 3.54
CA SER A 172 0.86 -7.22 2.73
C SER A 172 0.89 -8.16 1.53
N TRP A 173 0.99 -7.61 0.32
CA TRP A 173 1.08 -8.38 -0.92
C TRP A 173 2.30 -7.94 -1.72
N GLY A 174 3.16 -8.88 -2.11
CA GLY A 174 4.33 -8.60 -2.94
C GLY A 174 5.41 -9.67 -2.80
N ASN A 175 6.26 -9.80 -3.81
CA ASN A 175 7.34 -10.80 -3.88
C ASN A 175 8.41 -10.64 -2.79
N GLN A 176 8.39 -9.52 -2.07
CA GLN A 176 9.33 -9.18 -1.01
C GLN A 176 8.63 -8.76 0.28
N ALA A 177 7.36 -9.12 0.49
CA ALA A 177 6.51 -8.63 1.59
C ALA A 177 7.12 -8.74 3.00
N THR A 178 8.03 -9.70 3.25
CA THR A 178 8.68 -9.92 4.55
C THR A 178 10.15 -9.50 4.60
N LYS A 179 10.67 -8.80 3.59
CA LYS A 179 12.11 -8.54 3.40
C LYS A 179 12.76 -7.72 4.53
N PHE A 180 11.99 -6.89 5.24
CA PHE A 180 12.50 -6.04 6.32
C PHE A 180 11.91 -6.37 7.69
N ASP A 181 11.22 -7.51 7.82
CA ASP A 181 10.70 -7.96 9.11
C ASP A 181 11.90 -8.40 9.99
N ILE A 182 11.95 -7.95 11.23
CA ILE A 182 12.98 -8.41 12.20
C ILE A 182 12.57 -9.82 12.66
N ASP A 183 13.44 -10.81 12.42
CA ASP A 183 13.27 -12.23 12.74
C ASP A 183 11.96 -12.84 12.23
N ALA A 184 11.82 -13.01 10.91
CA ALA A 184 10.76 -13.82 10.34
C ALA A 184 10.97 -15.29 10.75
N ASP A 185 10.17 -15.78 11.71
CA ASP A 185 10.01 -17.22 11.93
C ASP A 185 9.63 -17.88 10.59
N PRO A 186 10.45 -18.80 10.04
CA PRO A 186 10.16 -19.49 8.79
C PRO A 186 8.80 -20.19 8.78
N ALA A 187 8.21 -20.46 9.95
CA ALA A 187 6.90 -21.12 10.07
C ALA A 187 5.69 -20.25 9.66
N LEU A 188 5.84 -18.91 9.58
CA LEU A 188 4.72 -18.00 9.25
C LEU A 188 4.68 -17.58 7.76
N ALA A 189 5.71 -17.88 6.98
CA ALA A 189 5.79 -17.53 5.56
C ALA A 189 4.83 -18.33 4.65
N GLY A 190 4.13 -19.34 5.19
CA GLY A 190 3.33 -20.31 4.41
C GLY A 190 1.83 -20.30 4.65
N SER A 191 1.27 -19.41 5.48
CA SER A 191 -0.18 -19.46 5.77
C SER A 191 -0.87 -18.22 5.25
N ALA A 192 -1.65 -18.39 4.18
CA ALA A 192 -2.78 -17.51 3.92
C ALA A 192 -3.62 -17.48 5.20
N VAL A 193 -3.51 -16.40 5.97
CA VAL A 193 -4.36 -16.18 7.14
C VAL A 193 -5.76 -15.90 6.61
N LEU A 194 -6.50 -16.98 6.38
CA LEU A 194 -7.95 -16.95 6.22
C LEU A 194 -8.49 -16.24 7.46
N ALA A 195 -8.95 -15.00 7.28
CA ALA A 195 -9.72 -14.31 8.27
C ALA A 195 -10.92 -15.20 8.63
N ARG A 196 -10.96 -15.69 9.87
CA ARG A 196 -12.15 -16.37 10.38
C ARG A 196 -13.28 -15.35 10.41
N ASP A 197 -14.30 -15.63 9.62
CA ASP A 197 -15.56 -14.93 9.54
C ASP A 197 -16.29 -15.01 10.91
N PRO A 198 -16.57 -13.90 11.63
CA PRO A 198 -17.21 -13.95 12.95
C PRO A 198 -18.73 -14.12 12.89
N ALA A 199 -19.30 -14.61 11.79
CA ALA A 199 -20.74 -14.70 11.60
C ALA A 199 -21.19 -16.08 11.09
N ARG A 200 -21.15 -17.10 11.95
CA ARG A 200 -22.04 -18.28 11.85
C ARG A 200 -22.24 -18.89 13.25
N SER A 201 -23.17 -18.32 14.01
CA SER A 201 -23.93 -19.11 14.97
C SER A 201 -25.12 -19.70 14.22
N SER A 202 -25.28 -21.02 14.30
CA SER A 202 -26.52 -21.70 13.93
C SER A 202 -26.82 -22.78 14.97
N PRO A 203 -28.11 -23.11 15.14
CA PRO A 203 -28.68 -23.42 16.43
C PRO A 203 -28.53 -24.89 16.78
N ALA A 204 -28.32 -25.18 18.06
CA ALA A 204 -28.49 -26.53 18.59
C ALA A 204 -29.99 -26.77 18.84
N HIS A 205 -30.55 -27.74 18.12
CA HIS A 205 -31.73 -28.47 18.56
C HIS A 205 -31.27 -29.54 19.54
N ASP A 206 -31.83 -29.53 20.75
CA ASP A 206 -32.12 -30.76 21.48
C ASP A 206 -33.44 -30.60 22.22
N VAL A 207 -34.21 -31.69 22.22
CA VAL A 207 -35.62 -31.78 22.58
C VAL A 207 -35.74 -32.44 23.96
N ILE A 208 -36.85 -32.12 24.64
CA ILE A 208 -37.59 -32.88 25.67
C ILE A 208 -37.27 -32.50 27.14
N GLY A 209 -38.31 -32.00 27.83
CA GLY A 209 -38.35 -31.93 29.30
C GLY A 209 -39.43 -31.02 29.88
N ASN A 210 -40.68 -31.44 29.81
CA ASN A 210 -41.86 -30.88 30.50
C ASN A 210 -41.62 -30.75 32.03
N VAL A 211 -42.13 -29.73 32.75
CA VAL A 211 -43.24 -29.76 33.74
C VAL A 211 -43.46 -28.36 34.41
N SER A 212 -44.73 -27.91 34.43
CA SER A 212 -45.49 -27.26 35.54
C SER A 212 -44.96 -26.07 36.38
N GLY A 213 -45.84 -25.06 36.54
CA GLY A 213 -46.01 -24.24 37.76
C GLY A 213 -45.63 -22.77 37.58
N ALA A 214 -46.54 -21.84 37.29
CA ALA A 214 -47.52 -21.20 38.17
C ALA A 214 -46.92 -20.17 39.16
N LEU A 215 -47.53 -18.97 39.11
CA LEU A 215 -47.67 -17.93 40.14
C LEU A 215 -46.58 -16.86 40.32
N LEU A 216 -47.11 -15.63 40.18
CA LEU A 216 -46.67 -14.29 40.62
C LEU A 216 -45.67 -13.54 39.73
#